data_AF-A0A191YZQ3-F1
#
_entry.id   AF-A0A191YZQ3-F1
#
_cell.length_a   1.000
_cell.length_b   1.000
_cell.length_c   1.000
_cell.angle_alpha   90.00
_cell.angle_beta   90.00
_cell.angle_gamma   90.00
#
_symmetry.space_group_name_H-M   'P 1'
#
loop_
_entity.id
_entity.type
_entity.pdbx_description
1 polymer ?
#
loop_
_entity_poly.entity_id
_entity_poly.type
_entity_poly.pdbx_seq_one_letter_code
_entity_poly.pdbx_strand_id
1 'polypeptide(L)'
;MKSDDEEYKLYEKIYLAEADRKEKLMGRLNLPLAMIVAVLSFLSYLLSKAPPVAVTAGVYFWISYLMAVVFVLVAMAHFSQGWRVRLDDLAIPTAEDLESHRRFLITYYDGDIVEANGWFMQIMMDYYIMGATRNAKNNDRRSSQLDQCSKYVIYAVVASIIAFVPTYTSSLT
;
A
#
# COMPACT_ATOMS: atom_id res chain seq x y z
N MET A 1 -2.20 -5.62 -39.78
CA MET A 1 -3.43 -5.18 -39.11
C MET A 1 -4.14 -6.24 -38.26
N LYS A 2 -3.58 -7.44 -38.02
CA LYS A 2 -4.07 -8.37 -36.98
C LYS A 2 -3.18 -8.39 -35.72
N SER A 3 -1.86 -8.19 -35.88
CA SER A 3 -0.93 -8.12 -34.74
C SER A 3 -1.16 -6.88 -33.87
N ASP A 4 -1.41 -5.73 -34.49
CA ASP A 4 -1.56 -4.45 -33.79
C ASP A 4 -2.78 -4.45 -32.85
N ASP A 5 -3.87 -5.10 -33.26
CA ASP A 5 -5.08 -5.30 -32.45
C ASP A 5 -4.86 -6.29 -31.30
N GLU A 6 -4.02 -7.31 -31.48
CA GLU A 6 -3.69 -8.29 -30.44
C GLU A 6 -2.75 -7.69 -29.39
N GLU A 7 -1.75 -6.92 -29.82
CA GLU A 7 -0.83 -6.18 -28.95
C GLU A 7 -1.57 -5.13 -28.13
N TYR A 8 -2.45 -4.35 -28.76
CA TYR A 8 -3.27 -3.36 -28.07
C TYR A 8 -4.12 -4.00 -26.96
N LYS A 9 -4.82 -5.10 -27.27
CA LYS A 9 -5.62 -5.85 -26.29
C LYS A 9 -4.76 -6.45 -25.17
N LEU A 10 -3.54 -6.88 -25.49
CA LEU A 10 -2.61 -7.38 -24.50
C LEU A 10 -2.23 -6.27 -23.50
N TYR A 11 -1.85 -5.08 -23.98
CA TYR A 11 -1.48 -3.98 -23.10
C TYR A 11 -2.65 -3.45 -22.28
N GLU A 12 -3.84 -3.35 -22.88
CA GLU A 12 -5.07 -3.03 -22.16
C GLU A 12 -5.30 -4.02 -21.01
N LYS A 13 -5.21 -5.32 -21.30
CA LYS A 13 -5.40 -6.38 -20.31
C LYS A 13 -4.38 -6.30 -19.17
N ILE A 14 -3.11 -6.03 -19.48
CA ILE A 14 -2.06 -5.87 -18.46
C ILE A 14 -2.36 -4.64 -17.59
N TYR A 15 -2.72 -3.50 -18.19
CA TYR A 15 -3.08 -2.30 -17.45
C TYR A 15 -4.25 -2.56 -16.49
N LEU A 16 -5.33 -3.18 -16.98
CA LEU A 16 -6.50 -3.51 -16.17
C LEU A 16 -6.15 -4.49 -15.05
N ALA A 17 -5.33 -5.50 -15.32
CA ALA A 17 -4.87 -6.45 -14.31
C ALA A 17 -4.08 -5.76 -13.18
N GLU A 18 -3.24 -4.77 -13.51
CA GLU A 18 -2.51 -3.99 -12.51
C GLU A 18 -3.41 -3.02 -11.72
N ALA A 19 -4.45 -2.47 -12.36
CA ALA A 19 -5.47 -1.68 -11.68
C ALA A 19 -6.27 -2.54 -10.66
N ASP A 20 -6.67 -3.76 -11.04
CA ASP A 20 -7.34 -4.71 -10.15
C ASP A 20 -6.43 -5.14 -8.99
N ARG A 21 -5.14 -5.37 -9.27
CA ARG A 21 -4.14 -5.73 -8.27
C ARG A 21 -4.00 -4.64 -7.21
N LYS A 22 -4.01 -3.37 -7.63
CA LYS A 22 -4.03 -2.22 -6.72
C LYS A 22 -5.22 -2.29 -5.77
N GLU A 23 -6.43 -2.51 -6.27
CA GLU A 23 -7.63 -2.56 -5.42
C GLU A 23 -7.57 -3.69 -4.39
N LYS A 24 -7.11 -4.88 -4.80
CA LYS A 24 -6.90 -6.02 -3.89
C LYS A 24 -5.87 -5.70 -2.81
N LEU A 25 -4.76 -5.06 -3.17
CA LEU A 25 -3.75 -4.61 -2.20
C LEU A 25 -4.30 -3.52 -1.28
N MET A 26 -5.14 -2.62 -1.79
CA MET A 26 -5.78 -1.57 -1.00
C MET A 26 -6.73 -2.16 0.04
N GLY A 27 -7.53 -3.17 -0.34
CA GLY A 27 -8.40 -3.89 0.59
C GLY A 27 -7.65 -4.61 1.72
N ARG A 28 -6.40 -5.05 1.47
CA ARG A 28 -5.57 -5.72 2.48
C ARG A 28 -5.06 -4.80 3.58
N LEU A 29 -5.06 -3.47 3.40
CA LEU A 29 -4.55 -2.53 4.41
C LEU A 29 -5.40 -2.45 5.68
N ASN A 30 -6.67 -2.83 5.61
CA ASN A 30 -7.54 -2.83 6.78
C ASN A 30 -7.04 -3.77 7.88
N LEU A 31 -6.46 -4.91 7.51
CA LEU A 31 -6.00 -5.91 8.48
C LEU A 31 -4.77 -5.42 9.27
N PRO A 32 -3.66 -4.96 8.66
CA PRO A 32 -2.55 -4.37 9.41
C PRO A 32 -2.95 -3.18 10.29
N LEU A 33 -3.86 -2.32 9.81
CA LEU A 33 -4.35 -1.19 10.60
C LEU A 33 -5.09 -1.66 11.86
N ALA A 34 -5.99 -2.63 11.73
CA ALA A 34 -6.71 -3.21 12.86
C ALA A 34 -5.74 -3.85 13.88
N MET A 35 -4.71 -4.55 13.39
CA MET A 35 -3.69 -5.14 14.26
C MET A 35 -2.88 -4.09 15.01
N ILE A 36 -2.49 -2.99 14.36
CA ILE A 36 -1.80 -1.87 15.02
C ILE A 36 -2.68 -1.29 16.14
N VAL A 37 -3.97 -1.06 15.88
CA VAL A 37 -4.92 -0.54 16.87
C VAL A 37 -5.06 -1.51 18.05
N ALA A 38 -5.15 -2.82 17.79
CA ALA A 38 -5.20 -3.83 18.83
C ALA A 38 -3.93 -3.84 19.71
N VAL A 39 -2.75 -3.78 19.09
CA VAL A 39 -1.47 -3.74 19.83
C VAL A 39 -1.34 -2.45 20.64
N LEU A 40 -1.72 -1.30 20.09
CA LEU A 40 -1.73 -0.02 20.83
C LEU A 40 -2.66 -0.08 22.04
N SER A 41 -3.83 -0.69 21.89
CA SER A 41 -4.78 -0.87 22.99
C SER A 41 -4.21 -1.77 24.08
N PHE A 42 -3.55 -2.87 23.68
CA PHE A 42 -2.89 -3.77 24.63
C PHE A 42 -1.70 -3.10 25.33
N LEU A 43 -0.88 -2.32 24.63
CA LEU A 43 0.20 -1.53 25.22
C LEU A 43 -0.32 -0.47 26.19
N SER A 44 -1.44 0.19 25.87
CA SER A 44 -2.08 1.13 26.80
C SER A 44 -2.54 0.44 28.08
N TYR A 45 -3.10 -0.76 27.97
CA TYR A 45 -3.47 -1.58 29.12
C TYR A 45 -2.24 -1.97 29.95
N LEU A 46 -1.17 -2.46 29.32
CA LEU A 46 0.08 -2.82 30.00
C LEU A 46 0.70 -1.64 30.75
N LEU A 47 0.67 -0.44 30.15
CA LEU A 47 1.20 0.77 30.76
C LEU A 47 0.49 1.10 32.08
N SER A 48 -0.83 0.87 32.16
CA SER A 48 -1.61 1.07 33.41
C SER A 48 -1.23 0.07 34.52
N LYS A 49 -0.52 -1.00 34.18
CA LYS A 49 -0.06 -2.06 35.08
C LYS A 49 1.47 -2.10 35.20
N ALA A 50 2.15 -1.03 34.80
CA ALA A 50 3.60 -0.99 34.77
C ALA A 50 4.22 -1.17 36.18
N PRO A 51 5.07 -2.19 36.40
CA PRO A 51 5.79 -2.33 37.65
C PRO A 51 6.79 -1.20 37.87
N PRO A 52 7.09 -0.85 39.13
CA PRO A 52 8.11 0.14 39.44
C PRO A 52 9.50 -0.33 38.99
N VAL A 53 10.30 0.59 38.46
CA VAL A 53 11.67 0.33 37.95
C VAL A 53 12.62 -0.18 39.05
N ALA A 54 12.30 0.06 40.32
CA ALA A 54 13.10 -0.37 41.46
C ALA A 54 13.22 -1.90 41.61
N VAL A 55 12.35 -2.67 40.95
CA VAL A 55 12.38 -4.14 40.96
C VAL A 55 12.92 -4.64 39.62
N THR A 56 13.66 -5.74 39.62
CA THR A 56 14.22 -6.35 38.39
C THR A 56 13.15 -6.62 37.34
N ALA A 57 11.94 -7.01 37.77
CA ALA A 57 10.76 -7.17 36.90
C ALA A 57 10.36 -5.87 36.18
N GLY A 58 10.49 -4.72 36.86
CA GLY A 58 10.31 -3.38 36.28
C GLY A 58 11.25 -3.11 35.12
N VAL A 59 12.54 -3.43 35.28
CA VAL A 59 13.53 -3.23 34.23
C VAL A 59 13.21 -4.08 32.99
N TYR A 60 12.87 -5.37 33.17
CA TYR A 60 12.48 -6.25 32.06
C TYR A 60 11.19 -5.79 31.37
N PHE A 61 10.21 -5.31 32.14
CA PHE A 61 8.99 -4.71 31.60
C PHE A 61 9.31 -3.54 30.67
N TRP A 62 10.07 -2.55 31.15
CA TRP A 62 10.33 -1.33 30.36
C TRP A 62 11.15 -1.61 29.09
N ILE A 63 12.12 -2.51 29.15
CA ILE A 63 12.91 -2.90 27.96
C ILE A 63 12.00 -3.51 26.89
N SER A 64 11.20 -4.51 27.26
CA SER A 64 10.31 -5.21 26.32
C SER A 64 9.14 -4.32 25.85
N TYR A 65 8.60 -3.47 26.74
CA TYR A 65 7.57 -2.50 26.41
C TYR A 65 8.07 -1.47 25.39
N LEU A 66 9.23 -0.84 25.64
CA LEU A 66 9.80 0.14 24.72
C LEU A 66 10.17 -0.49 23.38
N MET A 67 10.65 -1.73 23.38
CA MET A 67 10.89 -2.50 22.16
C MET A 67 9.60 -2.72 21.36
N ALA A 68 8.50 -3.09 22.03
CA ALA A 68 7.20 -3.22 21.38
C ALA A 68 6.73 -1.89 20.78
N VAL A 69 6.89 -0.77 21.51
CA VAL A 69 6.58 0.58 21.01
C VAL A 69 7.38 0.92 19.76
N VAL A 70 8.70 0.65 19.75
CA VAL A 70 9.54 0.87 18.57
C VAL A 70 9.05 0.06 17.38
N PHE A 71 8.73 -1.23 17.57
CA PHE A 71 8.19 -2.06 16.49
C PHE A 71 6.85 -1.55 15.95
N VAL A 72 5.96 -1.05 16.81
CA VAL A 72 4.69 -0.42 16.37
C VAL A 72 4.99 0.83 15.53
N LEU A 73 5.90 1.71 15.97
CA LEU A 73 6.24 2.92 15.23
C LEU A 73 6.84 2.58 13.85
N VAL A 74 7.71 1.58 13.77
CA VAL A 74 8.28 1.10 12.50
C VAL A 74 7.19 0.49 11.60
N ALA A 75 6.27 -0.29 12.16
CA ALA A 75 5.12 -0.82 11.41
C ALA A 75 4.25 0.31 10.84
N MET A 76 3.94 1.34 11.66
CA MET A 76 3.18 2.51 11.22
C MET A 76 3.89 3.29 10.11
N ALA A 77 5.23 3.40 10.17
CA ALA A 77 6.01 4.05 9.12
C ALA A 77 5.89 3.28 7.79
N HIS A 78 6.05 1.96 7.80
CA HIS A 78 5.86 1.12 6.62
C HIS A 78 4.42 1.16 6.09
N PHE A 79 3.42 1.14 6.97
CA PHE A 79 2.02 1.31 6.61
C PHE A 79 1.78 2.64 5.88
N SER A 80 2.28 3.74 6.43
CA SER A 80 2.15 5.07 5.83
C SER A 80 2.83 5.14 4.46
N GLN A 81 4.02 4.55 4.32
CA GLN A 81 4.72 4.49 3.03
C GLN A 81 3.93 3.69 2.00
N GLY A 82 3.41 2.51 2.36
CA GLY A 82 2.57 1.70 1.47
C GLY A 82 1.28 2.43 1.04
N TRP A 83 0.69 3.23 1.94
CA TRP A 83 -0.50 4.04 1.65
C TRP A 83 -0.21 5.18 0.68
N ARG A 84 0.88 5.93 0.88
CA ARG A 84 1.23 7.12 0.08
C ARG A 84 1.50 6.81 -1.39
N VAL A 85 2.00 5.60 -1.70
CA VAL A 85 2.27 5.16 -3.08
C VAL A 85 1.03 5.24 -3.98
N ARG A 86 -0.19 5.24 -3.40
CA ARG A 86 -1.44 5.47 -4.15
C ARG A 86 -1.46 6.78 -4.94
N LEU A 87 -0.75 7.81 -4.48
CA LEU A 87 -0.70 9.12 -5.15
C LEU A 87 0.12 9.09 -6.44
N ASP A 88 0.96 8.06 -6.61
CA ASP A 88 1.84 7.92 -7.77
C ASP A 88 1.24 7.02 -8.86
N ASP A 89 0.04 6.47 -8.66
CA ASP A 89 -0.62 5.58 -9.63
C ASP A 89 -1.11 6.38 -10.84
N LEU A 90 -0.92 5.82 -12.02
CA LEU A 90 -1.37 6.42 -13.27
C LEU A 90 -2.76 5.91 -13.62
N ALA A 91 -3.69 6.85 -13.74
CA ALA A 91 -5.02 6.62 -14.26
C ALA A 91 -5.10 7.17 -15.70
N ILE A 92 -5.84 6.47 -16.55
CA ILE A 92 -6.21 6.97 -17.87
C ILE A 92 -7.08 8.24 -17.70
N PRO A 93 -6.93 9.25 -18.58
CA PRO A 93 -7.81 10.42 -18.59
C PRO A 93 -9.29 10.05 -18.71
N THR A 94 -10.18 11.00 -18.39
CA THR A 94 -11.62 10.72 -18.46
C THR A 94 -12.06 10.48 -19.91
N ALA A 95 -13.18 9.78 -20.09
CA ALA A 95 -13.72 9.53 -21.43
C ALA A 95 -14.04 10.84 -22.18
N GLU A 96 -14.44 11.89 -21.47
CA GLU A 96 -14.69 13.22 -22.03
C GLU A 96 -13.41 13.88 -22.52
N ASP A 97 -12.32 13.80 -21.74
CA ASP A 97 -11.01 14.34 -22.14
C ASP A 97 -10.46 13.58 -23.37
N LEU A 98 -10.60 12.25 -23.37
CA LEU A 98 -10.16 11.41 -24.48
C LEU A 98 -10.95 11.70 -25.77
N GLU A 99 -12.28 11.80 -25.69
CA GLU A 99 -13.11 12.12 -26.85
C GLU A 99 -12.86 13.55 -27.34
N SER A 100 -12.66 14.51 -26.44
CA SER A 100 -12.27 15.88 -26.79
C SER A 100 -10.93 15.91 -27.52
N HIS A 101 -9.95 15.12 -27.05
CA HIS A 101 -8.65 14.99 -27.70
C HIS A 101 -8.76 14.32 -29.08
N ARG A 102 -9.58 13.28 -29.22
CA ARG A 102 -9.85 12.61 -30.50
C ARG A 102 -10.45 13.58 -31.53
N ARG A 103 -11.43 14.40 -31.12
CA ARG A 103 -12.04 15.45 -31.98
C ARG A 103 -11.04 16.53 -32.36
N PHE A 104 -10.17 16.91 -31.43
CA PHE A 104 -9.07 17.82 -31.71
C PHE A 104 -8.14 17.25 -32.79
N LEU A 105 -7.73 15.99 -32.69
CA LEU A 105 -6.89 15.32 -33.69
C LEU A 105 -7.57 15.30 -35.07
N ILE A 106 -8.87 15.01 -35.15
CA ILE A 106 -9.62 15.05 -36.42
C ILE A 106 -9.57 16.44 -37.04
N THR A 107 -9.70 17.48 -36.23
CA THR A 107 -9.64 18.87 -36.71
C THR A 107 -8.22 19.27 -37.12
N TYR A 108 -7.21 18.81 -36.38
CA TYR A 108 -5.79 19.07 -36.65
C TYR A 108 -5.31 18.45 -37.98
N TYR A 109 -5.83 17.27 -38.33
CA TYR A 109 -5.55 16.59 -39.59
C TYR A 109 -6.59 16.90 -40.69
N ASP A 110 -7.18 18.10 -40.67
CA ASP A 110 -8.10 18.60 -41.70
C ASP A 110 -9.29 17.65 -42.02
N GLY A 111 -9.75 16.89 -41.03
CA GLY A 111 -10.84 15.92 -41.17
C GLY A 111 -10.40 14.53 -41.63
N ASP A 112 -9.10 14.23 -41.75
CA ASP A 112 -8.62 12.87 -41.99
C ASP A 112 -8.84 12.00 -40.74
N ILE A 113 -9.95 11.24 -40.78
CA ILE A 113 -10.36 10.35 -39.70
C ILE A 113 -9.39 9.18 -39.53
N VAL A 114 -8.76 8.71 -40.61
CA VAL A 114 -7.89 7.52 -40.56
C VAL A 114 -6.60 7.88 -39.85
N GLU A 115 -5.96 8.98 -40.24
CA GLU A 115 -4.74 9.45 -39.61
C GLU A 115 -5.00 9.88 -38.15
N ALA A 116 -6.06 10.64 -37.89
CA ALA A 116 -6.41 11.06 -36.54
C ALA A 116 -6.68 9.88 -35.58
N ASN A 117 -7.41 8.86 -36.05
CA ASN A 117 -7.66 7.67 -35.23
C ASN A 117 -6.39 6.82 -35.04
N GLY A 118 -5.48 6.77 -36.02
CA GLY A 118 -4.19 6.11 -35.88
C GLY A 118 -3.36 6.70 -34.74
N TRP A 119 -3.24 8.04 -34.70
CA TRP A 119 -2.58 8.74 -33.61
C TRP A 119 -3.29 8.59 -32.27
N PHE A 120 -4.63 8.67 -32.26
CA PHE A 120 -5.40 8.45 -31.05
C PHE A 120 -5.17 7.05 -30.45
N MET A 121 -5.16 6.01 -31.29
CA MET A 121 -4.89 4.64 -30.84
C MET A 121 -3.47 4.48 -30.30
N GLN A 122 -2.48 5.13 -30.93
CA GLN A 122 -1.10 5.16 -30.40
C GLN A 122 -1.05 5.79 -29.01
N ILE A 123 -1.74 6.93 -28.80
CA ILE A 123 -1.81 7.61 -27.50
C ILE A 123 -2.45 6.70 -26.44
N MET A 124 -3.53 6.00 -26.79
CA MET A 124 -4.17 5.04 -25.89
C MET A 124 -3.22 3.88 -25.54
N MET A 125 -2.48 3.37 -26.51
CA MET A 125 -1.48 2.34 -26.28
C MET A 125 -0.37 2.82 -25.35
N ASP A 126 0.11 4.05 -25.51
CA ASP A 126 1.10 4.67 -24.63
C ASP A 126 0.59 4.79 -23.19
N TYR A 127 -0.68 5.16 -23.00
CA TYR A 127 -1.32 5.16 -21.68
C TYR A 127 -1.36 3.77 -21.06
N TYR A 128 -1.70 2.73 -21.81
CA TYR A 128 -1.71 1.36 -21.30
C TYR A 128 -0.31 0.90 -20.90
N ILE A 129 0.70 1.12 -21.75
CA ILE A 129 2.09 0.71 -21.48
C ILE A 129 2.64 1.47 -20.27
N MET A 130 2.48 2.79 -20.23
CA MET A 130 2.99 3.63 -19.15
C MET A 130 2.26 3.36 -17.84
N GLY A 131 0.93 3.23 -17.92
CA GLY A 131 0.08 2.90 -16.78
C GLY A 131 0.40 1.54 -16.20
N ALA A 132 0.47 0.50 -17.03
CA ALA A 132 0.86 -0.84 -16.61
C ALA A 132 2.22 -0.84 -15.92
N THR A 133 3.22 -0.19 -16.51
CA THR A 133 4.59 -0.16 -15.98
C THR A 133 4.66 0.57 -14.64
N ARG A 134 4.04 1.75 -14.55
CA ARG A 134 4.07 2.58 -13.34
C ARG A 134 3.25 1.95 -12.21
N ASN A 135 2.05 1.46 -12.52
CA ASN A 135 1.19 0.79 -11.55
C ASN A 135 1.81 -0.52 -11.07
N ALA A 136 2.48 -1.29 -11.94
CA ALA A 136 3.20 -2.50 -11.52
C ALA A 136 4.29 -2.19 -10.48
N LYS A 137 5.17 -1.21 -10.75
CA LYS A 137 6.23 -0.78 -9.82
C LYS A 137 5.65 -0.27 -8.49
N ASN A 138 4.58 0.52 -8.56
CA ASN A 138 3.91 1.04 -7.37
C ASN A 138 3.27 -0.08 -6.56
N ASN A 139 2.60 -1.02 -7.22
CA ASN A 139 1.99 -2.18 -6.58
C ASN A 139 3.05 -3.08 -5.92
N ASP A 140 4.20 -3.29 -6.55
CA ASP A 140 5.31 -4.06 -5.96
C ASP A 140 5.87 -3.36 -4.71
N ARG A 141 6.09 -2.05 -4.79
CA ARG A 141 6.50 -1.24 -3.65
C ARG A 141 5.45 -1.30 -2.53
N ARG A 142 4.17 -1.17 -2.85
CA ARG A 142 3.06 -1.29 -1.88
C ARG A 142 3.05 -2.65 -1.20
N SER A 143 3.18 -3.73 -1.97
CA SER A 143 3.24 -5.10 -1.43
C SER A 143 4.42 -5.26 -0.48
N SER A 144 5.61 -4.82 -0.88
CA SER A 144 6.81 -4.91 -0.03
C SER A 144 6.65 -4.14 1.29
N GLN A 145 6.09 -2.93 1.26
CA GLN A 145 5.84 -2.14 2.46
C GLN A 145 4.79 -2.80 3.38
N LEU A 146 3.77 -3.42 2.80
CA LEU A 146 2.75 -4.17 3.54
C LEU A 146 3.30 -5.42 4.23
N ASP A 147 4.21 -6.13 3.56
CA ASP A 147 4.88 -7.30 4.14
C ASP A 147 5.77 -6.88 5.32
N GLN A 148 6.54 -5.79 5.17
CA GLN A 148 7.33 -5.23 6.28
C GLN A 148 6.45 -4.77 7.44
N CYS A 149 5.36 -4.06 7.15
CA CYS A 149 4.39 -3.67 8.18
C CYS A 149 3.90 -4.89 8.98
N SER A 150 3.48 -5.95 8.28
CA SER A 150 2.99 -7.18 8.91
C SER A 150 4.06 -7.83 9.78
N LYS A 151 5.31 -7.88 9.30
CA LYS A 151 6.45 -8.41 10.04
C LYS A 151 6.70 -7.66 11.36
N TYR A 152 6.70 -6.33 11.33
CA TYR A 152 6.91 -5.51 12.53
C TYR A 152 5.73 -5.55 13.50
N VAL A 153 4.50 -5.69 13.00
CA VAL A 153 3.33 -5.95 13.86
C VAL A 153 3.51 -7.27 14.62
N ILE A 154 3.96 -8.34 13.96
CA ILE A 154 4.23 -9.63 14.62
C ILE A 154 5.30 -9.46 15.71
N TYR A 155 6.39 -8.74 15.42
CA TYR A 155 7.42 -8.45 16.41
C TYR A 155 6.91 -7.63 17.59
N ALA A 156 6.05 -6.64 17.35
CA ALA A 156 5.40 -5.86 18.40
C ALA A 156 4.51 -6.73 19.29
N VAL A 157 3.74 -7.65 18.71
CA VAL A 157 2.91 -8.60 19.46
C VAL A 157 3.79 -9.47 20.36
N VAL A 158 4.83 -10.09 19.83
CA VAL A 158 5.75 -10.94 20.62
C VAL A 158 6.39 -10.14 21.76
N ALA A 159 6.91 -8.94 21.47
CA ALA A 159 7.50 -8.08 22.49
C ALA A 159 6.48 -7.66 23.56
N SER A 160 5.24 -7.38 23.18
CA SER A 160 4.16 -7.03 24.13
C SER A 160 3.77 -8.20 25.04
N ILE A 161 3.80 -9.44 24.54
CA ILE A 161 3.56 -10.65 25.34
C ILE A 161 4.71 -10.85 26.34
N ILE A 162 5.95 -10.63 25.92
CA ILE A 162 7.11 -10.66 26.82
C ILE A 162 6.98 -9.59 27.91
N ALA A 163 6.53 -8.38 27.55
CA ALA A 163 6.27 -7.31 28.50
C ALA A 163 5.14 -7.64 29.48
N PHE A 164 4.17 -8.46 29.10
CA PHE A 164 3.09 -8.87 29.99
C PHE A 164 3.59 -9.75 31.15
N VAL A 165 4.58 -10.62 30.94
CA VAL A 165 5.04 -11.58 31.97
C VAL A 165 5.48 -10.88 33.27
N PRO A 166 6.36 -9.85 33.26
CA PRO A 166 6.72 -9.11 34.47
C PRO A 166 5.56 -8.38 35.14
N THR A 167 4.57 -7.88 34.37
CA THR A 167 3.39 -7.23 34.97
C THR A 167 2.59 -8.22 35.81
N TYR A 168 2.40 -9.45 35.30
CA TYR A 168 1.65 -10.48 35.99
C TYR A 168 2.38 -10.96 37.26
N THR A 169 3.68 -11.21 37.18
CA THR A 169 4.45 -11.68 38.36
C THR A 169 4.55 -10.61 39.46
N SER A 170 4.66 -9.33 39.09
CA SER A 170 4.67 -8.23 40.07
C SER A 170 3.32 -8.00 40.75
N SER A 171 2.21 -8.43 40.14
CA SER A 171 0.86 -8.30 40.72
C SER A 171 0.51 -9.40 41.73
N LEU A 172 1.31 -10.46 41.80
CA LEU A 172 1.14 -11.62 42.69
C LEU A 172 1.95 -11.52 43.99
N THR A 173 2.83 -10.52 44.09
CA THR A 173 3.69 -10.21 45.25
C THR A 173 3.23 -8.93 45.94
#